data_AF-A0A1W0E2Q5-F1
#
_entry.id   AF-A0A1W0E2Q5-F1
#
_cell.length_a   1.000
_cell.length_b   1.000
_cell.length_c   1.000
_cell.angle_alpha   90.00
_cell.angle_beta   90.00
_cell.angle_gamma   90.00
#
_symmetry.space_group_name_H-M   'P 1'
#
loop_
_entity.id
_entity.type
_entity.pdbx_description
1 polymer ?
#
loop_
_entity_poly.entity_id
_entity_poly.type
_entity_poly.pdbx_seq_one_letter_code
_entity_poly.pdbx_strand_id
1 'polypeptide(L)' 'MTSNIESSYNEYLLKKIKEIFPKKEVDAFLDANETERPTVVRANTLKTNRKELMQMLYNRKVDADALEWCEEE' A
#
# COMPACT_ATOMS: atom_id res chain seq x y z
N MET A 1 4.05 -20.21 13.87
CA MET A 1 2.71 -19.87 13.36
C MET A 1 2.90 -19.67 11.87
N THR A 2 2.65 -20.69 11.07
CA THR A 2 2.80 -20.61 9.61
C THR A 2 1.69 -19.72 9.08
N SER A 3 2.05 -18.59 8.48
CA SER A 3 1.13 -17.60 7.90
C SER A 3 0.18 -18.30 6.91
N ASN A 4 -1.11 -17.98 6.97
CA ASN A 4 -2.19 -18.68 6.26
C ASN A 4 -2.01 -18.62 4.72
N ILE A 5 -1.23 -17.65 4.24
CA ILE A 5 -0.98 -17.38 2.82
C ILE A 5 -0.04 -18.38 2.12
N GLU A 6 0.81 -19.13 2.83
CA GLU A 6 1.67 -20.13 2.15
C GLU A 6 0.85 -21.14 1.34
N SER A 7 -0.41 -21.37 1.72
CA SER A 7 -1.37 -22.24 1.01
C SER A 7 -2.15 -21.55 -0.12
N SER A 8 -2.15 -20.21 -0.17
CA SER A 8 -2.81 -19.43 -1.23
C SER A 8 -1.94 -19.29 -2.47
N TYR A 9 -0.61 -19.28 -2.30
CA TYR A 9 0.33 -19.28 -3.42
C TYR A 9 0.57 -20.69 -3.95
N ASN A 10 0.75 -20.79 -5.27
CA ASN A 10 1.28 -22.01 -5.88
C ASN A 10 2.72 -22.26 -5.37
N GLU A 11 3.06 -23.52 -5.10
CA GLU A 11 4.38 -23.98 -4.68
C GLU A 11 5.52 -23.43 -5.57
N TYR A 12 5.32 -23.39 -6.89
CA TYR A 12 6.31 -22.84 -7.82
C TYR A 12 6.60 -21.36 -7.53
N LEU A 13 5.55 -20.57 -7.28
CA LEU A 13 5.67 -19.14 -7.04
C LEU A 13 6.31 -18.88 -5.67
N LEU A 14 5.91 -19.64 -4.64
CA LEU A 14 6.48 -19.52 -3.30
C LEU A 14 7.99 -19.79 -3.31
N LYS A 15 8.42 -20.82 -4.05
CA LYS A 15 9.84 -21.13 -4.25
C LYS A 15 10.58 -19.99 -4.93
N LYS A 16 9.99 -19.40 -5.98
CA LYS A 16 10.60 -18.26 -6.70
C LYS A 16 10.71 -17.01 -5.83
N ILE A 17 9.70 -16.69 -5.02
CA ILE A 17 9.75 -15.57 -4.08
C ILE A 17 10.86 -15.79 -3.04
N LYS A 18 10.99 -17.02 -2.52
CA LYS A 18 12.07 -17.41 -1.60
C LYS A 18 13.47 -17.39 -2.24
N GLU A 19 13.57 -17.51 -3.56
CA GLU A 19 14.83 -17.36 -4.32
C GLU A 19 15.19 -15.89 -4.59
N ILE A 20 14.20 -15.00 -4.68
CA ILE A 20 14.39 -13.57 -4.99
C ILE A 20 14.79 -12.76 -3.75
N PHE A 21 14.18 -13.05 -2.60
CA PHE A 21 14.39 -12.27 -1.38
C PHE A 21 15.21 -13.04 -0.32
N PRO A 22 16.04 -12.35 0.49
CA PRO A 22 16.63 -12.93 1.68
C PRO A 22 15.55 -13.46 2.63
N LYS A 23 15.84 -14.55 3.37
CA LYS A 23 14.85 -15.25 4.22
C LYS A 23 14.03 -14.31 5.14
N LYS A 24 14.66 -13.27 5.71
CA LYS A 24 13.98 -12.31 6.60
C LYS A 24 12.97 -11.40 5.88
N GLU A 25 13.23 -11.06 4.62
CA GLU A 25 12.36 -10.19 3.82
C GLU A 25 11.19 -10.95 3.22
N VAL A 26 11.34 -12.25 2.99
CA VAL A 26 10.25 -13.13 2.53
C VAL A 26 9.10 -13.11 3.54
N ASP A 27 9.40 -13.28 4.83
CA ASP A 27 8.38 -13.32 5.87
C ASP A 27 7.65 -11.95 5.94
N ALA A 28 8.38 -10.84 5.92
CA ALA A 28 7.80 -9.50 5.90
C ALA A 28 6.95 -9.22 4.64
N PHE A 29 7.36 -9.74 3.48
CA PHE A 29 6.59 -9.62 2.23
C PHE A 29 5.27 -10.40 2.32
N LEU A 30 5.30 -11.63 2.84
CA LEU A 30 4.09 -12.43 3.00
C LEU A 30 3.13 -11.79 4.00
N ASP A 31 3.64 -11.28 5.13
CA ASP A 31 2.85 -10.59 6.14
C ASP A 31 2.22 -9.30 5.57
N ALA A 32 2.95 -8.53 4.77
CA ALA A 32 2.42 -7.32 4.13
C ALA A 32 1.28 -7.62 3.14
N ASN A 33 1.26 -8.80 2.50
CA ASN A 33 0.17 -9.22 1.62
C ASN A 33 -1.09 -9.66 2.39
N GLU A 34 -0.99 -9.97 3.69
CA GLU A 34 -2.16 -10.21 4.54
C GLU A 34 -2.86 -8.90 4.95
N THR A 35 -2.13 -7.78 4.92
CA THR A 35 -2.69 -6.47 5.28
C THR A 35 -3.56 -5.90 4.16
N GLU A 36 -4.69 -5.30 4.53
CA GLU A 36 -5.54 -4.59 3.57
C GLU A 36 -4.80 -3.37 3.02
N ARG A 37 -4.95 -3.13 1.71
CA ARG A 37 -4.32 -1.99 1.06
C ARG A 37 -4.92 -0.68 1.59
N PRO A 38 -4.09 0.33 1.89
CA PRO A 38 -4.61 1.63 2.29
C PRO A 38 -5.44 2.24 1.16
N THR A 39 -6.55 2.87 1.52
CA THR A 39 -7.38 3.61 0.56
C THR A 39 -6.71 4.92 0.22
N VAL A 40 -6.43 5.15 -1.07
CA VAL A 40 -5.76 6.35 -1.56
C VAL A 40 -6.61 7.09 -2.59
N VAL A 41 -6.49 8.41 -2.65
CA VAL A 41 -7.19 9.26 -3.62
C VAL A 41 -6.19 10.16 -4.34
N ARG A 42 -6.30 10.23 -5.67
CA ARG A 42 -5.50 11.15 -6.49
C ARG A 42 -6.27 12.44 -6.76
N ALA A 43 -5.65 13.58 -6.48
CA ALA A 43 -6.20 14.87 -6.89
C ALA A 43 -6.19 15.01 -8.42
N ASN A 44 -7.31 15.45 -9.00
CA ASN A 44 -7.35 15.83 -10.41
C ASN A 44 -6.94 17.29 -10.57
N THR A 45 -5.68 17.52 -10.94
CA THR A 45 -5.05 18.85 -11.06
C THR A 45 -5.67 19.74 -12.13
N LEU A 46 -6.45 19.20 -13.07
CA LEU A 46 -7.22 20.01 -14.03
C LEU A 46 -8.46 20.67 -13.39
N LYS A 47 -8.92 20.14 -12.25
CA LYS A 47 -10.16 20.57 -11.58
C LYS A 47 -9.92 21.24 -10.23
N THR A 48 -8.89 20.84 -9.50
CA THR A 48 -8.60 21.36 -8.14
C THR A 48 -7.15 21.13 -7.78
N ASN A 49 -6.59 22.02 -6.94
CA ASN A 49 -5.28 21.83 -6.34
C ASN A 49 -5.37 20.83 -5.16
N ARG A 50 -4.29 20.11 -4.88
CA ARG A 50 -4.16 19.21 -3.72
C ARG A 50 -4.54 19.90 -2.40
N LYS A 51 -4.07 21.12 -2.14
CA LYS A 51 -4.37 21.87 -0.90
C LYS A 51 -5.87 22.14 -0.72
N GLU A 52 -6.53 22.54 -1.79
CA GLU A 52 -7.98 22.80 -1.79
C GLU A 52 -8.76 21.49 -1.60
N LEU A 53 -8.35 20.42 -2.26
CA LEU A 53 -8.96 19.10 -2.10
C LEU A 53 -8.83 18.60 -0.66
N MET A 54 -7.65 18.74 -0.04
CA MET A 54 -7.42 18.38 1.37
C MET A 54 -8.34 19.17 2.30
N GLN A 55 -8.49 20.48 2.09
CA GLN A 55 -9.41 21.30 2.87
C GLN A 55 -10.87 20.86 2.67
N MET A 56 -11.28 20.52 1.45
CA MET A 56 -12.61 20.00 1.17
C MET A 56 -12.89 18.65 1.84
N LEU A 57 -11.90 17.75 1.89
CA LEU A 57 -12.00 16.46 2.56
C LEU A 57 -12.07 16.62 4.08
N TYR A 58 -11.23 17.49 4.64
CA TYR A 58 -11.25 17.82 6.07
C TYR A 58 -12.62 18.35 6.51
N ASN A 59 -13.21 19.27 5.73
CA ASN A 59 -14.55 19.80 6.01
C ASN A 59 -15.65 18.73 5.95
N ARG A 60 -15.41 17.63 5.25
CA ARG A 60 -16.31 16.45 5.18
C ARG A 60 -15.99 15.41 6.25
N LYS A 61 -15.08 15.71 7.20
CA LYS A 61 -14.59 14.80 8.23
C LYS A 61 -13.88 13.56 7.67
N VAL A 62 -13.26 13.70 6.51
CA VAL A 62 -12.36 12.69 5.95
C VAL A 62 -10.95 13.09 6.34
N ASP A 63 -10.30 12.24 7.12
CA ASP A 63 -8.88 12.38 7.46
C ASP A 63 -8.04 11.71 6.37
N ALA A 64 -7.02 12.41 5.90
CA ALA A 64 -6.17 11.95 4.81
C ALA A 64 -4.75 12.48 5.01
N ASP A 65 -3.78 11.59 4.86
CA ASP A 65 -2.37 11.94 5.00
C ASP A 65 -1.69 12.17 3.65
N ALA A 66 -0.61 12.94 3.67
CA ALA A 66 0.26 13.13 2.53
C ALA A 66 1.10 11.86 2.27
N LEU A 67 1.17 11.41 1.03
CA LEU A 67 2.14 10.40 0.61
C LEU A 67 3.49 11.09 0.32
N GLU A 68 4.57 10.51 0.84
CA GLU A 68 5.94 11.07 0.80
C GLU A 68 6.44 11.35 -0.63
N TRP A 69 6.11 10.50 -1.59
CA TRP A 69 6.52 10.66 -2.99
C TRP A 69 5.59 11.55 -3.83
N CYS A 70 4.55 12.11 -3.23
CA CYS A 70 3.64 13.08 -3.85
C CYS A 70 3.88 14.51 -3.32
N GLU A 71 5.09 14.79 -2.80
CA GLU A 71 5.51 16.15 -2.48
C GLU A 71 5.45 17.05 -3.73
N GLU A 72 4.79 18.20 -3.59
CA GLU A 72 4.82 19.28 -4.58
C GLU A 72 6.17 20.01 -4.41
N GLU A 73 6.91 20.23 -5.50
CA GLU A 73 7.89 21.33 -5.56
C GLU A 73 7.20 22.68 -5.36
#